data_AF-A0A963SZ21-F1
#
_entry.id   AF-A0A963SZ21-F1
#
_cell.length_a   1.000
_cell.length_b   1.000
_cell.length_c   1.000
_cell.angle_alpha   90.00
_cell.angle_beta   90.00
_cell.angle_gamma   90.00
#
_symmetry.space_group_name_H-M   'P 1'
#
loop_
_entity.id
_entity.type
_entity.pdbx_description
1 polymer ?
#
loop_
_entity_poly.entity_id
_entity_poly.type
_entity_poly.pdbx_seq_one_letter_code
_entity_poly.pdbx_strand_id
1 'polypeptide(L)'
;MFAAWGPGADNPWFTIPRLATARHLGPLPPADPLAPGPMAFADADRVLGLLGAAGWHDARAEDVNLDLTPLGTPQDVAAMLFTLGPSADMAGEQAASAEDAARTSAAIKAGIASGFAPFQGPNGIRVPARVRYFSARRPG
;
A
#
# COMPACT_ATOMS: atom_id res chain seq x y z
N MET A 1 18.24 -8.66 8.62
CA MET A 1 17.35 -8.74 7.44
C MET A 1 16.03 -8.09 7.81
N PHE A 2 15.44 -7.33 6.89
CA PHE A 2 14.11 -6.76 7.07
C PHE A 2 13.35 -6.79 5.73
N ALA A 3 12.04 -6.65 5.78
CA ALA A 3 11.17 -6.61 4.61
C ALA A 3 10.56 -5.22 4.46
N ALA A 4 10.32 -4.81 3.21
CA ALA A 4 9.59 -3.61 2.86
C ALA A 4 8.72 -3.87 1.63
N TRP A 5 7.81 -2.95 1.32
CA TRP A 5 7.06 -3.03 0.08
C TRP A 5 7.96 -2.71 -1.13
N GLY A 6 7.80 -3.48 -2.20
CA GLY A 6 8.38 -3.14 -3.50
C GLY A 6 7.66 -1.95 -4.17
N PRO A 7 7.99 -1.62 -5.43
CA PRO A 7 7.33 -0.55 -6.16
C PRO A 7 5.81 -0.74 -6.21
N GLY A 8 5.07 0.29 -5.79
CA GLY A 8 3.62 0.20 -5.58
C GLY A 8 2.80 0.12 -6.85
N ALA A 9 3.35 0.51 -8.01
CA ALA A 9 2.66 0.41 -9.30
C ALA A 9 2.26 -1.03 -9.65
N ASP A 10 3.03 -2.00 -9.17
CA ASP A 10 2.80 -3.43 -9.41
C ASP A 10 2.05 -4.11 -8.25
N ASN A 11 1.47 -3.31 -7.35
CA ASN A 11 0.91 -3.80 -6.11
C ASN A 11 -0.55 -3.34 -5.94
N PRO A 12 -1.54 -4.26 -6.12
CA PRO A 12 -2.97 -3.98 -5.94
C PRO A 12 -3.31 -3.34 -4.60
N TRP A 13 -2.53 -3.66 -3.56
CA TRP A 13 -2.68 -3.12 -2.21
C TRP A 13 -2.62 -1.59 -2.14
N PHE A 14 -1.91 -0.93 -3.07
CA PHE A 14 -1.80 0.52 -3.14
C PHE A 14 -2.54 1.13 -4.33
N THR A 15 -2.54 0.44 -5.47
CA THR A 15 -3.18 0.93 -6.70
C THR A 15 -4.70 0.94 -6.59
N ILE A 16 -5.33 -0.11 -6.04
CA ILE A 16 -6.79 -0.18 -5.94
C ILE A 16 -7.36 0.93 -5.03
N PRO A 17 -6.86 1.12 -3.79
CA PRO A 17 -7.32 2.23 -2.95
C PRO A 17 -7.10 3.59 -3.59
N ARG A 18 -5.92 3.82 -4.19
CA ARG A 18 -5.61 5.09 -4.86
C ARG A 18 -6.59 5.38 -6.00
N LEU A 19 -6.88 4.39 -6.85
CA LEU A 19 -7.81 4.55 -7.97
C LEU A 19 -9.26 4.76 -7.52
N ALA A 20 -9.71 3.99 -6.51
CA ALA A 20 -11.04 4.16 -5.94
C ALA A 20 -11.23 5.55 -5.34
N THR A 21 -10.24 6.04 -4.58
CA THR A 21 -10.25 7.38 -3.99
C THR A 21 -10.24 8.47 -5.08
N ALA A 22 -9.36 8.36 -6.07
CA ALA A 22 -9.27 9.33 -7.16
C ALA A 22 -10.56 9.43 -7.99
N ARG A 23 -11.32 8.34 -8.12
CA ARG A 23 -12.61 8.34 -8.81
C ARG A 23 -13.66 9.24 -8.15
N HIS A 24 -13.58 9.39 -6.82
CA HIS A 24 -14.55 10.18 -6.05
C HIS A 24 -14.04 11.57 -5.69
N LEU A 25 -12.73 11.73 -5.50
CA LEU A 25 -12.09 12.97 -5.06
C LEU A 25 -11.36 13.72 -6.19
N GLY A 26 -11.32 13.15 -7.39
CA GLY A 26 -10.56 13.68 -8.51
C GLY A 26 -9.06 13.32 -8.47
N PRO A 27 -8.23 13.93 -9.33
CA PRO A 27 -6.80 13.64 -9.39
C PRO A 27 -6.10 13.86 -8.04
N LEU A 28 -5.48 12.80 -7.52
CA LEU A 28 -4.71 12.86 -6.28
C LEU A 28 -3.29 13.34 -6.57
N PRO A 29 -2.68 14.12 -5.66
CA PRO A 29 -1.30 14.53 -5.81
C PRO A 29 -0.36 13.30 -5.96
N PRO A 30 0.76 13.46 -6.67
CA PRO A 30 1.82 12.45 -6.67
C PRO A 30 2.25 12.16 -5.23
N ALA A 31 2.44 10.88 -4.90
CA ALA A 31 3.02 10.52 -3.62
C ALA A 31 4.50 10.92 -3.60
N ASP A 32 4.97 11.49 -2.50
CA ASP A 32 6.40 11.67 -2.27
C ASP A 32 7.03 10.29 -1.99
N PRO A 33 7.95 9.80 -2.85
CA PRO A 33 8.57 8.49 -2.68
C PRO A 33 9.46 8.40 -1.43
N LEU A 34 9.84 9.53 -0.83
CA LEU A 34 10.69 9.60 0.36
C LEU A 34 9.91 9.86 1.65
N ALA A 35 8.62 10.19 1.55
CA ALA A 35 7.79 10.40 2.72
C ALA A 35 7.69 9.11 3.57
N PRO A 36 7.58 9.24 4.90
CA PRO A 36 7.34 8.10 5.77
C PRO A 36 6.08 7.33 5.35
N GLY A 37 6.19 6.01 5.29
CA GLY A 37 5.06 5.16 4.91
C GLY A 37 5.50 3.77 4.46
N PRO A 38 4.54 2.90 4.13
CA PRO A 38 4.81 1.51 3.74
C PRO A 38 5.77 1.41 2.55
N MET A 39 5.74 2.39 1.64
CA MET A 39 6.57 2.40 0.43
C MET A 39 7.87 3.21 0.55
N ALA A 40 8.25 3.70 1.74
CA ALA A 40 9.45 4.53 1.90
C ALA A 40 10.76 3.84 1.47
N PHE A 41 10.78 2.50 1.44
CA PHE A 41 11.92 1.67 1.03
C PHE A 41 11.70 0.99 -0.35
N ALA A 42 10.78 1.51 -1.16
CA ALA A 42 10.50 0.97 -2.49
C ALA A 42 11.63 1.19 -3.52
N ASP A 43 12.55 2.12 -3.27
CA ASP A 43 13.79 2.30 -4.04
C ASP A 43 14.91 1.47 -3.40
N ALA A 44 15.32 0.40 -4.08
CA ALA A 44 16.35 -0.51 -3.58
C ALA A 44 17.73 0.17 -3.47
N ASP A 45 18.13 0.93 -4.49
CA ASP A 45 19.45 1.54 -4.56
C ASP A 45 19.63 2.56 -3.44
N ARG A 46 18.57 3.34 -3.17
CA ARG A 46 18.54 4.26 -2.04
C ARG A 46 18.78 3.55 -0.70
N VAL A 47 18.08 2.45 -0.45
CA VAL A 47 18.17 1.71 0.82
C VAL A 47 19.54 1.03 0.95
N LEU A 48 20.07 0.46 -0.13
CA LEU A 48 21.43 -0.12 -0.14
C LEU A 48 22.49 0.95 0.15
N GLY A 49 22.34 2.14 -0.42
CA GLY A 49 23.20 3.30 -0.13
C GLY A 49 23.14 3.72 1.35
N LEU A 50 21.94 3.78 1.94
CA LEU A 50 21.77 4.09 3.37
C LEU A 50 22.45 3.05 4.27
N LEU A 51 22.31 1.77 3.96
CA LEU A 51 22.97 0.69 4.70
C LEU A 51 24.50 0.80 4.60
N GLY A 52 25.03 1.08 3.42
CA GLY A 52 26.47 1.30 3.21
C GLY A 52 26.99 2.53 3.97
N ALA A 53 26.27 3.65 3.92
CA ALA A 53 26.62 4.87 4.66
C ALA A 53 26.60 4.66 6.19
N ALA A 54 25.74 3.76 6.67
CA ALA A 54 25.68 3.34 8.07
C ALA A 54 26.76 2.31 8.46
N GLY A 55 27.70 1.98 7.57
CA GLY A 55 28.81 1.06 7.83
C GLY A 55 28.46 -0.42 7.72
N TRP A 56 27.28 -0.77 7.20
CA TRP A 56 26.92 -2.16 6.93
C TRP A 56 27.58 -2.65 5.63
N HIS A 57 27.92 -3.93 5.60
CA HIS A 57 28.57 -4.56 4.44
C HIS A 57 27.69 -5.63 3.81
N ASP A 58 28.00 -6.00 2.57
CA ASP A 58 27.29 -7.04 1.82
C ASP A 58 25.77 -6.80 1.77
N ALA A 59 25.37 -5.54 1.57
CA ALA A 59 23.98 -5.16 1.45
C ALA A 59 23.36 -5.73 0.17
N ARG A 60 22.20 -6.37 0.28
CA ARG A 60 21.46 -6.98 -0.84
C ARG A 60 19.97 -6.68 -0.71
N ALA A 61 19.32 -6.54 -1.87
CA ALA A 61 17.89 -6.40 -2.01
C ALA A 61 17.37 -7.51 -2.93
N GLU A 62 16.28 -8.17 -2.53
CA GLU A 62 15.65 -9.24 -3.30
C GLU A 62 14.14 -9.05 -3.32
N ASP A 63 13.53 -9.12 -4.51
CA ASP A 63 12.08 -9.06 -4.66
C ASP A 63 11.47 -10.45 -4.58
N VAL A 64 10.50 -10.61 -3.70
CA VAL A 64 9.69 -11.81 -3.54
C VAL A 64 8.27 -11.47 -3.93
N ASN A 65 7.76 -12.19 -4.93
CA ASN A 65 6.34 -12.15 -5.31
C ASN A 65 5.62 -13.23 -4.51
N LEU A 66 4.59 -12.84 -3.78
CA LEU A 66 3.74 -13.75 -3.01
C LEU A 66 2.30 -13.26 -3.01
N ASP A 67 1.37 -14.16 -2.72
CA ASP A 67 0.01 -13.77 -2.43
C ASP A 67 -0.12 -13.47 -0.93
N LEU A 68 -0.64 -12.28 -0.61
CA LEU A 68 -1.12 -11.98 0.72
C LEU A 68 -2.58 -12.44 0.85
N THR A 69 -2.87 -13.13 1.95
CA THR A 69 -4.16 -13.78 2.19
C THR A 69 -4.86 -13.15 3.40
N PRO A 70 -5.47 -11.96 3.24
CA PRO A 70 -6.21 -11.35 4.33
C PRO A 70 -7.42 -12.21 4.70
N LEU A 71 -7.84 -12.13 5.96
CA LEU A 71 -9.07 -12.76 6.41
C LEU A 71 -10.29 -11.93 5.99
N GLY A 72 -11.41 -12.61 5.78
CA GLY A 72 -12.69 -11.96 5.51
C GLY A 72 -12.99 -11.77 4.02
N THR A 73 -13.84 -10.79 3.77
CA THR A 73 -14.44 -10.45 2.47
C THR A 73 -13.74 -9.25 1.83
N PRO A 74 -13.95 -8.99 0.53
CA PRO A 74 -13.42 -7.78 -0.11
C PRO A 74 -13.86 -6.50 0.60
N GLN A 75 -15.03 -6.51 1.24
CA GLN A 75 -15.54 -5.42 2.07
C GLN A 75 -14.71 -5.21 3.34
N ASP A 76 -14.28 -6.30 3.99
CA ASP A 76 -13.41 -6.24 5.17
C ASP A 76 -12.02 -5.69 4.80
N VAL A 77 -11.46 -6.17 3.68
CA VAL A 77 -10.20 -5.65 3.12
C VAL A 77 -10.33 -4.16 2.77
N ALA A 78 -11.45 -3.75 2.18
CA ALA A 78 -11.70 -2.37 1.85
C ALA A 78 -11.80 -1.47 3.08
N ALA A 79 -12.50 -1.91 4.13
CA ALA A 79 -12.61 -1.17 5.38
C ALA A 79 -11.23 -0.98 6.03
N MET A 80 -10.42 -2.05 6.07
CA MET A 80 -9.05 -2.02 6.57
C MET A 80 -8.19 -1.02 5.77
N LEU A 81 -8.14 -1.14 4.44
CA LEU A 81 -7.30 -0.27 3.60
C LEU A 81 -7.75 1.19 3.60
N PHE A 82 -9.06 1.44 3.66
CA PHE A 82 -9.59 2.80 3.80
C PHE A 82 -9.13 3.46 5.10
N THR A 83 -9.03 2.68 6.18
CA THR A 83 -8.63 3.17 7.51
C THR A 83 -7.12 3.32 7.63
N LEU A 84 -6.34 2.41 7.04
CA LEU A 84 -4.88 2.45 7.09
C LEU A 84 -4.27 3.48 6.13
N GLY A 85 -4.95 3.77 5.03
CA GLY A 85 -4.49 4.69 4.00
C GLY A 85 -5.00 6.11 4.22
N PRO A 86 -4.50 7.08 3.43
CA PRO A 86 -4.90 8.49 3.54
C PRO A 86 -6.33 8.76 3.02
N SER A 87 -7.05 7.72 2.58
CA SER A 87 -8.34 7.88 1.91
C SER A 87 -9.43 8.41 2.86
N ALA A 88 -9.37 8.04 4.14
CA ALA A 88 -10.28 8.57 5.16
C ALA A 88 -10.07 10.07 5.38
N ASP A 89 -8.81 10.48 5.57
CA ASP A 89 -8.45 11.89 5.79
C ASP A 89 -8.82 12.73 4.56
N MET A 90 -8.44 12.27 3.36
CA MET A 90 -8.78 12.95 2.10
C MET A 90 -10.30 13.11 1.89
N ALA A 91 -11.09 12.09 2.24
CA ALA A 91 -12.54 12.16 2.15
C ALA A 91 -13.14 13.16 3.16
N GLY A 92 -12.53 13.29 4.35
CA GLY A 92 -12.93 14.28 5.35
C GLY A 92 -12.57 15.71 4.96
N GLU A 93 -11.35 15.92 4.46
CA GLU A 93 -10.84 17.25 4.07
C GLU A 93 -11.63 17.89 2.92
N GLN A 94 -12.15 17.08 1.99
CA GLN A 94 -12.88 17.57 0.82
C GLN A 94 -14.41 17.62 1.01
N ALA A 95 -14.92 17.12 2.13
CA ALA A 95 -16.35 17.02 2.35
C ALA A 95 -16.98 18.38 2.71
N ALA A 96 -18.15 18.65 2.12
CA ALA A 96 -18.93 19.85 2.46
C ALA A 96 -19.68 19.72 3.81
N SER A 97 -19.87 18.49 4.30
CA SER A 97 -20.55 18.19 5.57
C SER A 97 -20.15 16.81 6.09
N ALA A 98 -20.52 16.48 7.34
CA ALA A 98 -20.31 15.14 7.89
C ALA A 98 -21.07 14.05 7.12
N GLU A 99 -22.27 14.36 6.62
CA GLU A 99 -23.06 13.45 5.78
C GLU A 99 -22.37 13.21 4.43
N ASP A 100 -21.79 14.26 3.86
CA ASP A 100 -21.02 14.17 2.62
C ASP A 100 -19.76 13.32 2.80
N ALA A 101 -19.02 13.54 3.89
CA ALA A 101 -17.86 12.73 4.26
C ALA A 101 -18.22 11.25 4.41
N ALA A 102 -19.34 10.95 5.11
CA ALA A 102 -19.80 9.58 5.32
C ALA A 102 -20.18 8.90 3.99
N ARG A 103 -20.92 9.61 3.13
CA ARG A 103 -21.32 9.12 1.80
C ARG A 103 -20.12 8.87 0.90
N THR A 104 -19.19 9.82 0.82
CA THR A 104 -17.97 9.70 0.02
C THR A 104 -17.07 8.57 0.53
N SER A 105 -16.90 8.45 1.84
CA SER A 105 -16.18 7.34 2.47
C SER A 105 -16.80 5.98 2.14
N ALA A 106 -18.13 5.87 2.17
CA ALA A 106 -18.84 4.65 1.80
C ALA A 106 -18.64 4.30 0.32
N ALA A 107 -18.71 5.30 -0.57
CA ALA A 107 -18.48 5.11 -2.00
C ALA A 107 -17.05 4.66 -2.32
N ILE A 108 -16.05 5.27 -1.69
CA ILE A 108 -14.64 4.87 -1.82
C ILE A 108 -14.47 3.42 -1.34
N LYS A 109 -14.97 3.07 -0.14
CA LYS A 109 -14.90 1.69 0.37
C LYS A 109 -15.54 0.68 -0.57
N ALA A 110 -16.69 1.01 -1.16
CA ALA A 110 -17.33 0.16 -2.16
C ALA A 110 -16.47 -0.01 -3.43
N GLY A 111 -15.84 1.07 -3.89
CA GLY A 111 -14.90 1.03 -5.01
C GLY A 111 -13.67 0.16 -4.72
N ILE A 112 -13.11 0.25 -3.51
CA ILE A 112 -12.01 -0.61 -3.06
C ILE A 112 -12.46 -2.07 -3.06
N ALA A 113 -13.59 -2.39 -2.43
CA ALA A 113 -14.11 -3.75 -2.36
C ALA A 113 -14.34 -4.34 -3.77
N SER A 114 -14.88 -3.54 -4.69
CA SER A 114 -15.04 -3.95 -6.09
C SER A 114 -13.71 -4.24 -6.78
N GLY A 115 -12.65 -3.48 -6.50
CA GLY A 115 -11.32 -3.75 -7.04
C GLY A 115 -10.70 -5.02 -6.47
N PHE A 116 -11.04 -5.40 -5.23
CA PHE A 116 -10.56 -6.63 -4.60
C PHE A 116 -11.41 -7.87 -4.91
N ALA A 117 -12.64 -7.71 -5.39
CA ALA A 117 -13.53 -8.83 -5.73
C ALA A 117 -12.91 -9.89 -6.66
N PRO A 118 -12.11 -9.55 -7.69
CA PRO A 118 -11.45 -10.54 -8.55
C PRO A 118 -10.45 -11.46 -7.83
N PHE A 119 -9.97 -11.07 -6.64
CA PHE A 119 -9.03 -11.86 -5.84
C PHE A 119 -9.73 -12.81 -4.85
N GLN A 120 -11.05 -12.78 -4.78
CA GLN A 120 -11.81 -13.69 -3.92
C GLN A 120 -11.95 -15.05 -4.59
N GLY A 121 -11.50 -16.10 -3.89
CA GLY A 121 -11.62 -17.49 -4.34
C GLY A 121 -12.23 -18.40 -3.27
N PRO A 122 -12.31 -19.72 -3.55
CA PRO A 122 -12.88 -20.70 -2.64
C PRO A 122 -12.11 -20.84 -1.32
N ASN A 123 -10.83 -20.45 -1.32
CA ASN A 123 -9.94 -20.53 -0.15
C ASN A 123 -9.65 -19.13 0.45
N GLY A 124 -10.61 -18.21 0.33
CA GLY A 124 -10.46 -16.82 0.76
C GLY A 124 -9.84 -15.92 -0.30
N ILE A 125 -9.46 -14.71 0.12
CA ILE A 125 -8.88 -13.68 -0.74
C ILE A 125 -7.37 -13.94 -0.92
N ARG A 126 -6.88 -13.83 -2.15
CA ARG A 126 -5.46 -13.95 -2.48
C ARG A 126 -5.04 -12.83 -3.43
N VAL A 127 -4.27 -11.88 -2.91
CA VAL A 127 -3.87 -10.69 -3.67
C VAL A 127 -2.36 -10.72 -3.86
N PRO A 128 -1.86 -10.62 -5.09
CA PRO A 128 -0.43 -10.60 -5.34
C PRO A 128 0.20 -9.36 -4.68
N ALA A 129 1.36 -9.57 -4.10
CA ALA A 129 2.19 -8.55 -3.50
C ALA A 129 3.64 -8.76 -3.91
N ARG A 130 4.34 -7.66 -4.17
CA ARG A 130 5.79 -7.66 -4.27
C ARG A 130 6.37 -7.08 -2.99
N VAL A 131 7.07 -7.93 -2.25
CA VAL A 131 7.78 -7.57 -1.02
C VAL A 131 9.28 -7.63 -1.32
N ARG A 132 10.01 -6.62 -0.86
CA ARG A 132 11.46 -6.55 -0.98
C ARG A 132 12.11 -6.90 0.33
N TYR A 133 13.03 -7.84 0.30
CA TYR A 133 13.86 -8.19 1.44
C TYR A 133 15.22 -7.52 1.33
N PHE A 134 15.62 -6.84 2.38
CA PHE A 134 16.94 -6.26 2.54
C PHE A 134 17.75 -7.05 3.56
N SER A 135 18.99 -7.36 3.22
CA SER A 135 19.94 -8.02 4.11
C SER A 135 21.29 -7.30 4.07
N ALA A 136 22.00 -7.27 5.19
CA ALA A 136 23.34 -6.73 5.30
C ALA A 136 24.02 -7.34 6.55
N ARG A 137 25.35 -7.30 6.60
CA ARG A 137 26.17 -7.77 7.73
C ARG A 137 26.71 -6.59 8.54
N ARG A 138 26.74 -6.74 9.87
CA ARG A 138 27.35 -5.74 10.75
C ARG A 138 28.85 -5.62 10.43
N PRO A 139 29.44 -4.43 10.55
CA PRO A 139 30.88 -4.30 10.63
C PRO A 139 31.39 -5.10 11.83
N GLY A 140 32.50 -5.81 11.63
CA GLY A 140 33.16 -6.63 12.66
C GLY A 140 33.83 -5.80 13.75
#